data_AF-Q2VZ20-F1
#
_entry.id   AF-Q2VZ20-F1
#
_cell.length_a   1.000
_cell.length_b   1.000
_cell.length_c   1.000
_cell.angle_alpha   90.00
_cell.angle_beta   90.00
_cell.angle_gamma   90.00
#
_symmetry.space_group_name_H-M   'P 1'
#
loop_
_entity.id
_entity.type
_entity.pdbx_description
1 polymer ?
#
loop_
_entity_poly.entity_id
_entity_poly.type
_entity_poly.pdbx_seq_one_letter_code
_entity_poly.pdbx_strand_id
1 'polypeptide(L)'
;MVELEVTWGRTLRVWWAYLWRNLLAIILSGAVGFVGSLLLTFAMIGAGASHQSAAAIVGPAGVVLGLAFSLVPFKLILGKDFGEFRLALVSVRRPMAMPEPSFPHPEPLFADPGPVPDDAPPVLTRRGPPTFGKRV
;
A
#
# COMPACT_ATOMS: atom_id res chain seq x y z
N MET A 1 16.73 9.35 -5.45
CA MET A 1 16.27 8.06 -6.00
C MET A 1 15.36 8.40 -7.16
N VAL A 2 15.52 7.76 -8.32
CA VAL A 2 14.64 8.01 -9.47
C VAL A 2 13.45 7.06 -9.33
N GLU A 3 12.25 7.61 -9.14
CA GLU A 3 11.03 6.83 -9.14
C GLU A 3 10.68 6.44 -10.58
N LEU A 4 10.47 5.15 -10.81
CA LEU A 4 10.13 4.62 -12.11
C LEU A 4 8.61 4.52 -12.23
N GLU A 5 8.08 5.03 -13.34
CA GLU A 5 6.66 4.92 -13.64
C GLU A 5 6.20 3.45 -13.67
N VAL A 6 5.04 3.18 -13.09
CA VAL A 6 4.43 1.85 -13.08
C VAL A 6 3.80 1.57 -14.45
N THR A 7 4.63 1.15 -15.41
CA THR A 7 4.16 0.80 -16.75
C THR A 7 3.68 -0.65 -16.81
N TRP A 8 2.74 -0.94 -17.72
CA TRP A 8 2.22 -2.31 -17.92
C TRP A 8 3.31 -3.35 -18.19
N GLY A 9 4.36 -2.98 -18.95
CA GLY A 9 5.49 -3.88 -19.21
C GLY A 9 6.27 -4.24 -17.94
N ARG A 10 6.48 -3.28 -17.03
CA ARG A 10 7.13 -3.53 -15.73
C ARG A 10 6.23 -4.37 -14.82
N THR A 11 4.94 -4.06 -14.78
CA THR A 11 3.94 -4.82 -14.02
C THR A 11 3.90 -6.28 -14.46
N LEU A 12 3.89 -6.56 -15.77
CA LEU A 12 3.82 -7.93 -16.28
C LEU A 12 5.09 -8.73 -15.95
N ARG A 13 6.28 -8.10 -15.97
CA ARG A 13 7.54 -8.75 -15.56
C ARG A 13 7.52 -9.14 -14.08
N VAL A 14 7.02 -8.26 -13.21
CA VAL A 14 6.87 -8.53 -11.77
C VAL A 14 5.83 -9.63 -11.55
N TRP A 15 4.66 -9.52 -12.19
CA TRP A 15 3.60 -10.53 -12.10
C TRP A 15 4.07 -11.91 -12.55
N TRP A 16 4.78 -12.01 -13.68
CA TRP A 16 5.31 -13.27 -14.18
C TRP A 16 6.34 -13.90 -13.24
N ALA A 17 7.23 -13.06 -12.67
CA ALA A 17 8.19 -13.51 -11.67
C ALA A 17 7.51 -14.03 -10.40
N TYR A 18 6.40 -13.42 -9.99
CA TYR A 18 5.58 -13.89 -8.87
C TYR A 18 4.87 -15.20 -9.20
N LEU A 19 4.22 -15.28 -10.37
CA LEU A 19 3.39 -16.41 -10.79
C LEU A 19 4.16 -17.73 -10.73
N TRP A 20 5.29 -17.86 -11.41
CA TRP A 20 6.02 -19.13 -11.46
C TRP A 20 6.60 -19.54 -10.11
N ARG A 21 7.06 -18.57 -9.30
CA ARG A 21 7.53 -18.83 -7.94
C ARG A 21 6.40 -19.30 -7.04
N ASN A 22 5.21 -18.72 -7.19
CA ASN A 22 4.02 -19.13 -6.46
C ASN A 22 3.57 -20.54 -6.87
N LEU A 23 3.57 -20.86 -8.17
CA LEU A 23 3.28 -22.21 -8.66
C LEU A 23 4.25 -23.24 -8.09
N LEU A 24 5.56 -22.96 -8.12
CA LEU A 24 6.59 -23.80 -7.51
C LEU A 24 6.38 -23.99 -6.00
N ALA A 25 6.04 -22.92 -5.28
CA ALA A 25 5.77 -22.97 -3.85
C ALA A 25 4.52 -23.80 -3.53
N ILE A 26 3.45 -23.70 -4.33
CA ILE A 26 2.23 -24.52 -4.18
C ILE A 26 2.55 -25.99 -4.41
N ILE A 27 3.30 -26.33 -5.47
CA ILE A 27 3.68 -27.72 -5.76
C ILE A 27 4.53 -28.28 -4.62
N LEU A 28 5.56 -27.54 -4.18
CA LEU A 28 6.46 -27.98 -3.12
C LEU A 28 5.73 -28.09 -1.77
N SER A 29 4.91 -27.10 -1.42
CA SER A 29 4.07 -27.13 -0.22
C SER A 29 3.06 -28.27 -0.27
N GLY A 30 2.49 -28.58 -1.45
CA GLY A 30 1.59 -29.70 -1.65
C GLY A 30 2.29 -31.03 -1.42
N ALA A 31 3.49 -31.22 -1.97
CA ALA A 31 4.29 -32.42 -1.77
C ALA A 31 4.70 -32.61 -0.30
N VAL A 32 5.22 -31.56 0.33
CA VAL A 32 5.61 -31.58 1.75
C VAL A 32 4.38 -31.80 2.65
N GLY A 33 3.28 -31.10 2.37
CA GLY A 33 2.04 -31.25 3.13
C GLY A 33 1.43 -32.63 2.98
N PHE A 34 1.45 -33.21 1.78
CA PHE A 34 0.97 -34.56 1.53
C PHE A 34 1.80 -35.61 2.28
N VAL A 35 3.13 -35.58 2.13
CA VAL A 35 4.00 -36.54 2.81
C VAL A 35 3.92 -36.37 4.33
N GLY A 36 3.99 -35.13 4.83
CA GLY A 36 3.92 -34.83 6.25
C GLY A 36 2.57 -35.24 6.88
N SER A 37 1.46 -34.96 6.20
CA SER A 37 0.12 -35.34 6.69
C SER A 37 -0.07 -36.85 6.69
N LEU A 38 0.41 -37.58 5.68
CA LEU A 38 0.38 -39.04 5.67
C LEU A 38 1.16 -39.61 6.85
N LEU A 39 2.42 -39.20 7.03
CA LEU A 39 3.26 -39.71 8.11
C LEU A 39 2.65 -39.43 9.50
N LEU A 40 2.15 -38.21 9.71
CA LEU A 40 1.52 -37.82 10.97
C LEU A 40 0.23 -38.63 11.23
N THR A 41 -0.59 -38.80 10.20
CA THR A 41 -1.85 -39.56 10.32
C THR A 41 -1.58 -41.04 10.65
N PHE A 42 -0.62 -41.67 9.96
CA PHE A 42 -0.24 -43.06 10.25
C PHE A 42 0.31 -43.22 11.67
N ALA A 43 1.18 -42.30 12.12
CA ALA A 43 1.71 -42.31 13.47
C ALA A 43 0.60 -42.19 14.53
N MET A 44 -0.36 -41.29 14.32
CA MET A 44 -1.48 -41.09 15.25
C MET A 44 -2.41 -42.30 15.33
N ILE A 45 -2.82 -42.85 14.17
CA ILE A 45 -3.66 -44.06 14.13
C ILE A 45 -2.92 -45.25 14.76
N GLY A 46 -1.63 -45.41 14.45
CA GLY A 46 -0.79 -46.45 15.05
C GLY A 46 -0.65 -46.33 16.57
N ALA A 47 -0.76 -45.12 17.12
CA ALA A 47 -0.78 -44.85 18.55
C ALA A 47 -2.19 -45.00 19.19
N GLY A 48 -3.19 -45.46 18.43
CA GLY A 48 -4.56 -45.68 18.91
C GLY A 48 -5.46 -44.44 18.85
N ALA A 49 -5.04 -43.35 18.20
CA ALA A 49 -5.90 -42.20 17.99
C ALA A 49 -7.03 -42.53 17.01
N SER A 50 -8.23 -41.98 17.27
CA SER A 50 -9.33 -42.08 16.32
C SER A 50 -9.05 -41.24 15.06
N HIS A 51 -9.65 -41.63 13.93
CA HIS A 51 -9.58 -40.86 12.69
C HIS A 51 -10.02 -39.40 12.87
N GLN A 52 -11.02 -39.17 13.74
CA GLN A 52 -11.54 -37.84 14.02
C GLN A 52 -10.52 -36.96 14.75
N SER A 53 -9.80 -37.52 15.73
CA SER A 53 -8.72 -36.80 16.42
C SER A 53 -7.54 -36.48 15.50
N ALA A 54 -7.18 -37.42 14.62
CA ALA A 54 -6.12 -37.17 13.62
C ALA A 54 -6.53 -36.04 12.66
N ALA A 55 -7.75 -36.08 12.12
CA ALA A 55 -8.26 -35.04 11.22
C ALA A 55 -8.32 -33.66 11.88
N ALA A 56 -8.69 -33.60 13.16
CA ALA A 56 -8.76 -32.35 13.93
C ALA A 56 -7.40 -31.65 14.11
N ILE A 57 -6.29 -32.39 14.03
CA ILE A 57 -4.93 -31.84 14.15
C ILE A 57 -4.31 -31.61 12.77
N VAL A 58 -4.38 -32.60 11.89
CA VAL A 58 -3.73 -32.59 10.58
C VAL A 58 -4.30 -31.49 9.68
N GLY A 59 -5.61 -31.28 9.69
CA GLY A 59 -6.27 -30.27 8.87
C GLY A 59 -5.76 -28.85 9.15
N PRO A 60 -5.92 -28.34 10.39
CA PRO A 60 -5.40 -27.02 10.76
C PRO A 60 -3.89 -26.87 10.58
N ALA A 61 -3.11 -27.91 10.91
CA ALA A 61 -1.66 -27.90 10.70
C ALA A 61 -1.30 -27.70 9.22
N GLY A 62 -2.00 -28.40 8.31
CA GLY A 62 -1.82 -28.23 6.87
C GLY A 62 -2.13 -26.81 6.38
N VAL A 63 -3.19 -26.18 6.91
CA VAL A 63 -3.53 -24.79 6.58
C VAL A 63 -2.45 -23.83 7.02
N VAL A 64 -1.98 -23.93 8.27
CA VAL A 64 -0.90 -23.08 8.80
C VAL A 64 0.38 -23.25 7.97
N LEU A 65 0.73 -24.48 7.62
CA LEU A 65 1.90 -24.77 6.80
C LEU A 65 1.75 -24.16 5.39
N GLY A 66 0.60 -24.34 4.74
CA GLY A 66 0.33 -23.77 3.42
C GLY A 66 0.40 -22.24 3.42
N LEU A 67 -0.16 -21.60 4.45
CA LEU A 67 -0.05 -20.15 4.61
C LEU A 67 1.40 -19.70 4.82
N ALA A 68 2.20 -20.41 5.63
CA ALA A 68 3.61 -20.10 5.82
C ALA A 68 4.40 -20.19 4.50
N PHE A 69 4.15 -21.22 3.68
CA PHE A 69 4.78 -21.36 2.37
C PHE A 69 4.39 -20.26 1.39
N SER A 70 3.16 -19.71 1.48
CA SER A 70 2.71 -18.60 0.63
C SER A 70 3.53 -17.31 0.79
N LEU A 71 4.22 -17.13 1.93
CA LEU A 71 5.05 -15.96 2.19
C LEU A 71 6.43 -16.03 1.49
N VAL A 72 6.88 -17.22 1.12
CA VAL A 72 8.21 -17.43 0.52
C VAL A 72 8.33 -16.74 -0.84
N PRO A 73 7.40 -16.91 -1.80
CA PRO A 73 7.42 -16.18 -3.07
C PRO A 73 7.44 -14.66 -2.91
N PHE A 74 6.69 -14.15 -1.91
CA PHE A 74 6.65 -12.72 -1.60
C PHE A 74 8.03 -12.21 -1.18
N LYS A 75 8.69 -12.87 -0.22
CA LYS A 75 10.02 -12.46 0.22
C LYS A 75 11.04 -12.50 -0.93
N LEU A 76 10.97 -13.52 -1.78
CA LEU A 76 11.88 -13.69 -2.91
C LEU A 76 11.69 -12.63 -3.99
N ILE A 77 10.45 -12.16 -4.22
CA ILE A 77 10.22 -11.13 -5.24
C ILE A 77 10.63 -9.74 -4.77
N LEU A 78 10.46 -9.43 -3.47
CA LEU A 78 10.95 -8.17 -2.90
C LEU A 78 12.48 -8.05 -2.97
N GLY A 79 13.22 -9.14 -2.92
CA GLY A 79 14.69 -9.12 -3.02
C GLY A 79 15.25 -9.26 -4.44
N LYS A 80 14.40 -9.31 -5.47
CA LYS A 80 14.82 -9.61 -6.84
C LYS A 80 15.20 -8.36 -7.61
N ASP A 81 16.36 -8.41 -8.27
CA ASP A 81 16.75 -7.46 -9.31
C ASP A 81 16.09 -7.84 -10.65
N PHE A 82 15.46 -6.86 -11.30
CA PHE A 82 14.84 -6.95 -12.62
C PHE A 82 15.70 -6.32 -13.72
N GLY A 83 16.96 -5.99 -13.42
CA GLY A 83 17.91 -5.33 -14.33
C GLY A 83 17.69 -3.81 -14.37
N GLU A 84 16.54 -3.36 -14.83
CA GLU A 84 16.19 -1.93 -14.88
C GLU A 84 15.82 -1.34 -13.51
N PHE A 85 15.31 -2.19 -12.59
CA PHE A 85 14.85 -1.78 -11.27
C PHE A 85 14.86 -2.93 -10.28
N ARG A 86 14.72 -2.60 -8.99
CA ARG A 86 14.49 -3.57 -7.90
C ARG A 86 13.32 -3.13 -7.05
N LEU A 87 12.58 -4.07 -6.51
CA LEU A 87 11.57 -3.77 -5.50
C LEU A 87 12.30 -3.50 -4.18
N ALA A 88 12.00 -2.39 -3.52
CA ALA A 88 12.58 -2.06 -2.23
C ALA A 88 11.52 -1.42 -1.34
N LEU A 89 11.50 -1.80 -0.07
CA LEU A 89 10.65 -1.15 0.92
C LEU A 89 11.30 0.16 1.33
N VAL A 90 10.64 1.27 1.04
CA VAL A 90 11.06 2.60 1.48
C VAL A 90 10.21 2.98 2.69
N SER A 91 10.86 3.37 3.79
CA SER A 91 10.15 3.86 4.98
C SER A 91 9.48 5.18 4.66
N VAL A 92 8.15 5.20 4.71
CA VAL A 92 7.38 6.44 4.71
C VAL A 92 7.43 6.99 6.13
N ARG A 93 8.45 7.80 6.43
CA ARG A 93 8.47 8.59 7.66
C ARG A 93 7.38 9.65 7.51
N ARG A 94 6.17 9.37 8.01
CA ARG A 94 5.12 10.40 8.14
C ARG A 94 5.76 11.50 9.00
N PRO A 95 5.88 12.75 8.51
CA PRO A 95 6.34 13.82 9.39
C PRO A 95 5.38 13.76 10.58
N MET A 96 5.95 13.54 11.78
CA MET A 96 5.24 13.77 13.01
C MET A 96 4.59 15.13 12.80
N ALA A 97 3.26 15.20 12.85
CA ALA A 97 2.57 16.48 12.74
C ALA A 97 3.23 17.34 13.81
N MET A 98 4.14 18.22 13.39
CA MET A 98 4.63 19.26 14.26
C MET A 98 3.35 19.91 14.74
N PRO A 99 3.14 20.08 16.07
CA PRO A 99 2.09 20.96 16.53
C PRO A 99 2.22 22.21 15.66
N GLU A 100 1.15 22.60 14.96
CA GLU A 100 1.21 23.79 14.13
C GLU A 100 1.93 24.86 14.95
N PRO A 101 2.99 25.48 14.41
CA PRO A 101 3.62 26.55 15.15
C PRO A 101 2.48 27.49 15.50
N SER A 102 2.29 27.75 16.80
CA SER A 102 1.29 28.67 17.31
C SER A 102 1.69 30.07 16.88
N PHE A 103 1.59 30.34 15.58
CA PHE A 103 1.66 31.67 15.05
C PHE A 103 0.42 32.35 15.61
N PRO A 104 0.56 33.41 16.42
CA PRO A 104 -0.59 34.21 16.78
C PRO A 104 -1.28 34.59 15.47
N HIS A 105 -2.55 34.22 15.32
CA HIS A 105 -3.34 34.63 14.17
C HIS A 105 -3.12 36.13 13.99
N PRO A 106 -2.67 36.61 12.83
CA PRO A 106 -2.52 38.04 12.62
C PRO A 106 -3.89 38.64 12.90
N GLU A 107 -3.95 39.54 13.89
CA GLU A 107 -5.15 40.34 14.10
C GLU A 107 -5.61 40.87 12.74
N PRO A 108 -6.91 40.84 12.44
CA PRO A 108 -7.39 41.37 11.18
C PRO A 108 -6.97 42.84 11.09
N LEU A 109 -5.93 43.09 10.28
CA LEU A 109 -5.39 44.43 9.99
C LEU A 109 -6.43 45.35 9.35
N PHE A 110 -7.56 44.78 8.94
CA PHE A 110 -8.77 45.46 8.51
C PHE A 110 -9.80 45.40 9.63
N ALA A 111 -9.52 46.08 10.74
CA ALA A 111 -10.60 46.57 11.58
C ALA A 111 -11.47 47.51 10.73
N ASP A 112 -12.78 47.45 10.98
CA ASP A 112 -13.82 48.23 10.31
C ASP A 112 -13.36 49.69 10.10
N PRO A 113 -13.23 50.19 8.85
CA PRO A 113 -12.89 51.58 8.65
C PRO A 113 -14.02 52.39 9.29
N GLY A 114 -13.69 53.13 10.35
CA GLY A 114 -14.65 53.97 11.06
C GLY A 114 -15.42 54.89 10.09
N PRO A 115 -16.52 55.50 10.56
CA PRO A 115 -17.46 56.22 9.70
C PRO A 115 -16.74 57.20 8.77
N VAL A 116 -17.00 57.07 7.46
CA VAL A 116 -16.44 57.93 6.42
C VAL A 116 -16.87 59.37 6.71
N PRO A 117 -15.94 60.33 6.86
CA PRO A 117 -16.30 61.72 7.09
C PRO A 117 -17.12 62.28 5.93
N ASP A 118 -18.17 63.05 6.22
CA ASP A 118 -19.11 63.61 5.22
C ASP A 118 -18.43 64.53 4.18
N ASP A 119 -17.23 65.02 4.50
CA ASP A 119 -16.45 65.94 3.64
C ASP A 119 -15.53 65.20 2.65
N ALA A 120 -15.59 63.86 2.59
CA ALA A 120 -14.72 63.08 1.73
C ALA A 120 -15.03 63.35 0.24
N PRO A 121 -14.01 63.66 -0.59
CA PRO A 121 -14.23 63.92 -2.01
C PRO A 121 -14.77 62.67 -2.70
N PRO A 122 -15.65 62.81 -3.72
CA PRO A 122 -16.25 61.66 -4.38
C PRO A 122 -15.17 60.77 -4.99
N VAL A 123 -15.16 59.50 -4.58
CA VAL A 123 -14.26 58.47 -5.10
C VAL A 123 -14.52 58.32 -6.60
N LEU A 124 -13.59 58.80 -7.43
CA LEU A 124 -13.64 58.62 -8.88
C LEU A 124 -13.51 57.12 -9.19
N THR A 125 -14.64 56.48 -9.45
CA THR A 125 -14.70 55.10 -9.92
C THR A 125 -14.02 55.04 -11.29
N ARG A 126 -12.78 54.54 -11.29
CA ARG A 126 -12.01 54.28 -12.51
C ARG A 126 -12.80 53.26 -13.33
N ARG A 127 -13.41 53.67 -14.45
CA ARG A 127 -14.11 52.77 -15.38
C ARG A 127 -13.19 51.61 -15.76
N GLY A 128 -13.68 50.38 -15.56
CA GLY A 128 -12.97 49.17 -15.94
C GLY A 128 -12.71 49.07 -17.45
N PRO A 129 -11.71 48.28 -17.87
CA PRO A 129 -11.34 48.16 -19.27
C PRO A 129 -12.43 47.42 -20.08
N PRO A 130 -12.63 47.75 -21.36
CA PRO A 130 -13.66 47.13 -22.18
C PRO A 130 -13.33 45.66 -22.46
N THR A 131 -14.28 44.78 -22.19
CA THR A 131 -14.23 43.36 -22.55
C THR A 131 -14.30 43.21 -24.06
N PHE A 132 -13.21 42.80 -24.69
CA PHE A 132 -13.19 42.47 -26.12
C PHE A 132 -13.73 41.05 -26.32
N GLY A 133 -14.93 40.97 -26.91
CA GLY A 133 -15.61 39.71 -27.22
C GLY A 133 -14.89 38.91 -28.30
N LYS A 134 -14.79 37.59 -28.09
CA LYS A 134 -14.43 36.62 -29.12
C LYS A 134 -15.62 36.47 -30.07
N ARG A 135 -15.42 36.80 -31.35
CA ARG A 135 -16.32 36.34 -32.42
C ARG A 135 -15.86 34.96 -32.90
N VAL A 136 -16.88 34.16 -33.14
CA VAL A 136 -16.96 32.81 -33.69
C VAL A 136 -16.30 32.71 -35.05
#